data_AF-A0A9Q1EX78-F1
#
_entry.id   AF-A0A9Q1EX78-F1
#
_cell.length_a   1.000
_cell.length_b   1.000
_cell.length_c   1.000
_cell.angle_alpha   90.00
_cell.angle_beta   90.00
_cell.angle_gamma   90.00
#
_symmetry.space_group_name_H-M   'P 1'
#
loop_
_entity.id
_entity.type
_entity.pdbx_description
1 polymer ?
#
loop_
_entity_poly.entity_id
_entity_poly.type
_entity_poly.pdbx_seq_one_letter_code
_entity_poly.pdbx_strand_id
1 'polypeptide(L)'
;MTLGLLAQAGGDTEATLDSFMFRIKELAAAIKEGTTRENIAKLITSVKTTMSDQGPINPGFNRGLRMLREDLLPVAIENWDNLSEENKAQFGSMSHFYCKMHLIVNLEEEAKKSLKSFEDVIVQEGKNKHSFTTNEAGAVRLVRTAVRLVRAPLHVKNHMVTFTGNRVNILCYNAAAVYYHRYHIVDLIQSLPNPNQLLRSIVVDAQEKAHLAGVRALGIVDKMVTGPFWRLISQQGNNILSLNHHLLNMKIHFERWSQDASSLLEGEALFSEDIVEVHKDKLYEELFRESGNDEFQIMTQEALELIMTAILILLERQAADQLPGVRYWSPTEEHDSEKEEKMTQARRASEDVLQRYKERREKIKQHRQEDLLKKQQQKKEKEKRETNKKVMLTNKIAKLGGVWRSATEVDHSLSGMASEKDKMLALVTQLQFHKSVLKAEGAKELFQQSVTRDGRSHAFSLKELRLNLLEVLKENQVVEGVEEDNQLEPALT
;
A
#
# COMPACT_ATOMS: atom_id res chain seq x y z
N MET A 1 -27.87 3.34 19.25
CA MET A 1 -26.48 2.98 19.56
C MET A 1 -25.67 3.31 18.32
N THR A 2 -24.82 4.34 18.37
CA THR A 2 -24.05 4.79 17.20
C THR A 2 -22.96 3.76 16.91
N LEU A 3 -23.12 2.98 15.83
CA LEU A 3 -22.11 2.06 15.30
C LEU A 3 -20.94 2.87 14.72
N GLY A 4 -20.09 3.41 15.60
CA GLY A 4 -18.86 4.10 15.22
C GLY A 4 -17.67 3.13 15.20
N LEU A 5 -16.94 3.09 14.09
CA LEU A 5 -15.64 2.39 14.00
C LEU A 5 -14.65 3.04 14.97
N LEU A 6 -14.02 2.24 15.85
CA LEU A 6 -12.91 2.71 16.68
C LEU A 6 -11.70 3.06 15.83
N ALA A 7 -10.81 3.88 16.40
CA ALA A 7 -9.46 4.09 15.89
C ALA A 7 -8.79 2.73 15.63
N GLN A 8 -8.47 2.47 14.37
CA GLN A 8 -7.74 1.27 13.96
C GLN A 8 -6.33 1.33 14.55
N ALA A 9 -5.89 0.25 15.21
CA ALA A 9 -4.52 0.14 15.71
C ALA A 9 -3.55 0.31 14.52
N GLY A 10 -2.53 1.16 14.70
CA GLY A 10 -1.63 1.53 13.62
C GLY A 10 -0.86 0.33 13.06
N GLY A 11 -0.72 0.28 11.73
CA GLY A 11 0.34 -0.47 11.02
C GLY A 11 0.33 -2.01 11.11
N ASP A 12 -0.33 -2.60 12.08
CA ASP A 12 -0.18 -3.99 12.47
C ASP A 12 -1.45 -4.82 12.17
N THR A 13 -1.21 -5.96 11.53
CA THR A 13 -2.24 -6.93 11.16
C THR A 13 -2.89 -7.56 12.38
N GLU A 14 -2.08 -7.88 13.38
CA GLU A 14 -2.54 -8.60 14.59
C GLU A 14 -3.40 -7.68 15.46
N ALA A 15 -2.90 -6.48 15.75
CA ALA A 15 -3.67 -5.47 16.46
C ALA A 15 -4.99 -5.07 15.76
N THR A 16 -5.01 -5.07 14.41
CA THR A 16 -6.24 -4.84 13.64
C THR A 16 -7.24 -5.99 13.78
N LEU A 17 -6.76 -7.23 13.73
CA LEU A 17 -7.59 -8.43 13.90
C LEU A 17 -8.13 -8.53 15.33
N ASP A 18 -7.33 -8.18 16.34
CA ASP A 18 -7.73 -8.17 17.74
C ASP A 18 -8.78 -7.10 18.03
N SER A 19 -8.63 -5.91 17.47
CA SER A 19 -9.64 -4.84 17.58
C SER A 19 -10.95 -5.25 16.90
N PHE A 20 -10.87 -5.89 15.72
CA PHE A 20 -12.04 -6.46 15.05
C PHE A 20 -12.71 -7.54 15.93
N MET A 21 -11.93 -8.48 16.46
CA MET A 21 -12.43 -9.54 17.33
C MET A 21 -13.06 -9.02 18.62
N PHE A 22 -12.47 -7.99 19.21
CA PHE A 22 -13.02 -7.32 20.39
C PHE A 22 -14.42 -6.76 20.10
N ARG A 23 -14.60 -6.07 18.97
CA ARG A 23 -15.93 -5.55 18.57
C ARG A 23 -16.93 -6.64 18.28
N ILE A 24 -16.52 -7.71 17.62
CA ILE A 24 -17.40 -8.87 17.39
C ILE A 24 -17.84 -9.48 18.72
N LYS A 25 -16.94 -9.60 19.70
CA LYS A 25 -17.26 -10.13 21.04
C LYS A 25 -18.23 -9.22 21.80
N GLU A 26 -18.04 -7.91 21.76
CA GLU A 26 -18.98 -6.95 22.36
C GLU A 26 -20.37 -7.03 21.71
N LEU A 27 -20.44 -7.08 20.38
CA LEU A 27 -21.69 -7.24 19.65
C LEU A 27 -22.37 -8.57 19.97
N ALA A 28 -21.60 -9.65 20.02
CA ALA A 28 -22.11 -10.98 20.36
C ALA A 28 -22.63 -11.06 21.79
N ALA A 29 -22.03 -10.32 22.73
CA ALA A 29 -22.48 -10.23 24.12
C ALA A 29 -23.75 -9.39 24.29
N ALA A 30 -24.03 -8.47 23.35
CA ALA A 30 -25.25 -7.66 23.34
C ALA A 30 -26.47 -8.43 22.77
N ILE A 31 -26.24 -9.53 22.03
CA ILE A 31 -27.30 -10.39 21.50
C ILE A 31 -27.77 -11.33 22.62
N LYS A 32 -29.05 -11.25 22.98
CA LYS A 32 -29.64 -12.00 24.11
C LYS A 32 -29.95 -13.46 23.81
N GLU A 33 -29.93 -13.88 22.54
CA GLU A 33 -30.28 -15.24 22.10
C GLU A 33 -29.04 -16.04 21.70
N GLY A 34 -28.99 -17.33 22.06
CA GLY A 34 -27.88 -18.23 21.74
C GLY A 34 -26.65 -18.07 22.63
N THR A 35 -25.62 -18.89 22.39
CA THR A 35 -24.35 -18.77 23.14
C THR A 35 -23.48 -17.66 22.56
N THR A 36 -22.63 -17.05 23.40
CA THR A 36 -21.67 -16.02 22.94
C THR A 36 -20.81 -16.53 21.78
N ARG A 37 -20.44 -17.83 21.78
CA ARG A 37 -19.66 -18.45 20.71
C ARG A 37 -20.45 -18.56 19.40
N GLU A 38 -21.73 -18.95 19.46
CA GLU A 38 -22.61 -18.97 18.30
C GLU A 38 -22.81 -17.57 17.72
N ASN A 39 -23.00 -16.56 18.57
CA ASN A 39 -23.19 -15.18 18.13
C ASN A 39 -21.92 -14.60 17.50
N ILE A 40 -20.75 -14.89 18.07
CA ILE A 40 -19.44 -14.59 17.46
C ILE A 40 -19.31 -15.29 16.10
N ALA A 41 -19.67 -16.58 16.03
CA ALA A 41 -19.58 -17.36 14.81
C ALA A 41 -20.47 -16.81 13.70
N LYS A 42 -21.72 -16.50 14.02
CA LYS A 42 -22.70 -15.88 13.11
C LYS A 42 -22.19 -14.52 12.60
N LEU A 43 -21.71 -13.65 13.50
CA LEU A 43 -21.18 -12.34 13.12
C LEU A 43 -19.96 -12.45 12.21
N ILE A 44 -18.96 -13.29 12.53
CA ILE A 44 -17.73 -13.41 11.74
C ILE A 44 -17.95 -14.02 10.36
N THR A 45 -18.80 -15.04 10.29
CA THR A 45 -19.10 -15.76 9.04
C THR A 45 -20.00 -14.94 8.12
N SER A 46 -20.79 -14.05 8.69
CA SER A 46 -21.61 -13.13 7.92
C SER A 46 -20.82 -12.03 7.24
N VAL A 47 -19.67 -11.62 7.79
CA VAL A 47 -18.75 -10.72 7.09
C VAL A 47 -18.36 -11.44 5.80
N LYS A 48 -18.82 -10.99 4.64
CA LYS A 48 -18.54 -11.65 3.35
C LYS A 48 -17.35 -11.02 2.64
N THR A 49 -17.11 -9.76 2.93
CA THR A 49 -16.16 -8.90 2.22
C THR A 49 -15.52 -7.95 3.22
N THR A 50 -14.21 -7.98 3.26
CA THR A 50 -13.39 -6.91 3.81
C THR A 50 -12.89 -6.12 2.62
N MET A 51 -12.90 -4.79 2.72
CA MET A 51 -12.47 -3.94 1.61
C MET A 51 -11.10 -4.38 1.13
N SER A 52 -10.97 -4.74 -0.15
CA SER A 52 -9.71 -5.09 -0.78
C SER A 52 -8.92 -3.82 -1.10
N ASP A 53 -8.39 -3.12 -0.11
CA ASP A 53 -7.32 -2.17 -0.42
C ASP A 53 -5.99 -2.93 -0.58
N GLN A 54 -5.12 -2.42 -1.44
CA GLN A 54 -3.77 -2.94 -1.67
C GLN A 54 -2.81 -2.66 -0.50
N GLY A 55 -3.32 -2.12 0.62
CA GLY A 55 -2.52 -1.81 1.80
C GLY A 55 -1.84 -3.05 2.36
N PRO A 56 -0.57 -2.97 2.79
CA PRO A 56 0.24 -4.14 3.18
C PRO A 56 -0.35 -4.95 4.36
N ILE A 57 -1.22 -4.33 5.16
CA ILE A 57 -1.91 -4.92 6.32
C ILE A 57 -3.09 -5.80 5.87
N ASN A 58 -3.75 -5.45 4.77
CA ASN A 58 -5.02 -6.04 4.37
C ASN A 58 -4.90 -7.51 3.90
N PRO A 59 -3.84 -7.91 3.15
CA PRO A 59 -3.60 -9.33 2.89
C PRO A 59 -3.40 -10.16 4.16
N GLY A 60 -2.80 -9.57 5.20
CA GLY A 60 -2.62 -10.20 6.51
C GLY A 60 -3.94 -10.34 7.25
N PHE A 61 -4.70 -9.24 7.36
CA PHE A 61 -6.01 -9.21 8.01
C PHE A 61 -7.01 -10.15 7.33
N ASN A 62 -7.07 -10.16 6.00
CA ASN A 62 -7.93 -11.05 5.22
C ASN A 62 -7.54 -12.52 5.39
N ARG A 63 -6.27 -12.81 5.69
CA ARG A 63 -5.82 -14.16 6.02
C ARG A 63 -6.27 -14.56 7.43
N GLY A 64 -6.09 -13.67 8.42
CA GLY A 64 -6.55 -13.89 9.80
C GLY A 64 -8.06 -14.05 9.90
N LEU A 65 -8.82 -13.15 9.28
CA LEU A 65 -10.29 -13.23 9.21
C LEU A 65 -10.77 -14.50 8.51
N ARG A 66 -10.04 -14.96 7.48
CA ARG A 66 -10.36 -16.22 6.80
C ARG A 66 -10.15 -17.42 7.72
N MET A 67 -9.02 -17.49 8.44
CA MET A 67 -8.76 -18.58 9.39
C MET A 67 -9.80 -18.62 10.51
N LEU A 68 -10.20 -17.45 10.98
CA LEU A 68 -11.24 -17.29 11.99
C LEU A 68 -12.63 -17.72 11.46
N ARG A 69 -12.94 -17.43 10.19
CA ARG A 69 -14.13 -17.98 9.53
C ARG A 69 -14.06 -19.48 9.35
N GLU A 70 -12.90 -20.05 9.00
CA GLU A 70 -12.75 -21.51 8.87
C GLU A 70 -13.09 -22.24 10.18
N ASP A 71 -12.75 -21.66 11.34
CA ASP A 71 -13.08 -22.20 12.66
C ASP A 71 -14.58 -22.04 13.01
N LEU A 72 -15.18 -20.91 12.61
CA LEU A 72 -16.51 -20.53 13.08
C LEU A 72 -17.65 -20.81 12.08
N LEU A 73 -17.34 -21.04 10.80
CA LEU A 73 -18.32 -21.33 9.75
C LEU A 73 -19.14 -22.61 10.01
N PRO A 74 -18.56 -23.72 10.50
CA PRO A 74 -19.35 -24.89 10.86
C PRO A 74 -20.42 -24.57 11.91
N VAL A 75 -20.06 -23.78 12.94
CA VAL A 75 -20.96 -23.37 14.02
C VAL A 75 -22.11 -22.47 13.53
N ALA A 76 -21.84 -21.65 12.51
CA ALA A 76 -22.85 -20.78 11.90
C ALA A 76 -23.79 -21.55 10.95
N ILE A 77 -23.27 -22.54 10.21
CA ILE A 77 -24.05 -23.39 9.30
C ILE A 77 -25.01 -24.28 10.11
N GLU A 78 -24.51 -24.95 11.16
CA GLU A 78 -25.32 -25.84 12.00
C GLU A 78 -26.49 -25.12 12.69
N ASN A 79 -26.38 -23.81 12.90
CA ASN A 79 -27.40 -22.99 13.55
C ASN A 79 -28.20 -22.08 12.60
N TRP A 80 -27.98 -22.17 11.29
CA TRP A 80 -28.59 -21.26 10.31
C TRP A 80 -30.12 -21.40 10.27
N ASP A 81 -30.63 -22.63 10.28
CA ASP A 81 -32.07 -22.90 10.20
C ASP A 81 -32.81 -22.47 11.47
N ASN A 82 -32.09 -22.38 12.59
CA ASN A 82 -32.61 -21.92 13.89
C ASN A 82 -32.57 -20.39 14.04
N LEU A 83 -32.10 -19.64 13.03
CA LEU A 83 -32.12 -18.17 13.06
C LEU A 83 -33.53 -17.64 12.77
N SER A 84 -33.90 -16.56 13.47
CA SER A 84 -35.04 -15.74 13.06
C SER A 84 -34.84 -15.19 11.65
N GLU A 85 -35.93 -15.03 10.91
CA GLU A 85 -35.91 -14.42 9.58
C GLU A 85 -35.34 -12.99 9.59
N GLU A 86 -35.49 -12.27 10.71
CA GLU A 86 -34.87 -10.95 10.92
C GLU A 86 -33.34 -11.01 10.92
N ASN A 87 -32.75 -11.99 11.60
CA ASN A 87 -31.30 -12.19 11.62
C ASN A 87 -30.78 -12.65 10.25
N LYS A 88 -31.51 -13.52 9.56
CA LYS A 88 -31.18 -13.92 8.17
C LYS A 88 -31.22 -12.72 7.23
N ALA A 89 -32.19 -11.81 7.39
CA ALA A 89 -32.32 -10.58 6.62
C ALA A 89 -31.16 -9.59 6.89
N GLN A 90 -30.73 -9.43 8.15
CA GLN A 90 -29.54 -8.62 8.50
C GLN A 90 -28.25 -9.15 7.86
N PHE A 91 -28.10 -10.47 7.71
CA PHE A 91 -26.96 -11.05 7.01
C PHE A 91 -27.03 -10.90 5.48
N GLY A 92 -28.23 -10.86 4.90
CA GLY A 92 -28.47 -10.51 3.50
C GLY A 92 -28.10 -9.04 3.20
N SER A 93 -28.55 -8.12 4.05
CA SER A 93 -28.36 -6.67 3.86
C SER A 93 -26.88 -6.27 3.85
N MET A 94 -26.04 -6.92 4.67
CA MET A 94 -24.59 -6.65 4.67
C MET A 94 -23.94 -7.05 3.33
N SER A 95 -24.34 -8.18 2.74
CA SER A 95 -23.84 -8.61 1.42
C SER A 95 -24.21 -7.61 0.31
N HIS A 96 -25.44 -7.09 0.35
CA HIS A 96 -25.90 -6.11 -0.64
C HIS A 96 -25.21 -4.77 -0.46
N PHE A 97 -25.00 -4.33 0.78
CA PHE A 97 -24.25 -3.11 1.08
C PHE A 97 -22.84 -3.17 0.46
N TYR A 98 -22.10 -4.27 0.65
CA TYR A 98 -20.76 -4.41 0.06
C TYR A 98 -20.74 -4.44 -1.48
N CYS A 99 -21.73 -5.07 -2.13
CA CYS A 99 -21.86 -5.03 -3.59
C CYS A 99 -22.08 -3.59 -4.10
N LYS A 100 -22.93 -2.82 -3.42
CA LYS A 100 -23.18 -1.39 -3.72
C LYS A 100 -21.91 -0.55 -3.52
N MET A 101 -21.10 -0.91 -2.52
CA MET A 101 -19.90 -0.17 -2.17
C MET A 101 -18.77 -0.25 -3.20
N HIS A 102 -18.66 -1.34 -3.96
CA HIS A 102 -17.59 -1.48 -4.95
C HIS A 102 -17.63 -0.37 -6.01
N LEU A 103 -18.83 0.05 -6.43
CA LEU A 103 -18.96 1.11 -7.40
C LEU A 103 -18.36 2.42 -6.85
N ILE A 104 -18.76 2.87 -5.65
CA ILE A 104 -18.21 4.11 -5.05
C ILE A 104 -16.69 4.06 -4.89
N VAL A 105 -16.15 2.95 -4.39
CA VAL A 105 -14.69 2.81 -4.21
C VAL A 105 -13.95 2.98 -5.54
N ASN A 106 -14.50 2.40 -6.60
CA ASN A 106 -13.89 2.49 -7.92
C ASN A 106 -14.06 3.88 -8.55
N LEU A 107 -15.16 4.60 -8.27
CA LEU A 107 -15.33 5.99 -8.72
C LEU A 107 -14.19 6.89 -8.21
N GLU A 108 -13.85 6.78 -6.93
CA GLU A 108 -12.74 7.53 -6.33
C GLU A 108 -11.40 7.19 -6.99
N GLU A 109 -11.17 5.91 -7.30
CA GLU A 109 -9.93 5.45 -7.94
C GLU A 109 -9.79 5.96 -9.38
N GLU A 110 -10.87 5.98 -10.15
CA GLU A 110 -10.85 6.53 -11.51
C GLU A 110 -10.75 8.07 -11.50
N ALA A 111 -11.31 8.76 -10.50
CA ALA A 111 -11.12 10.19 -10.30
C ALA A 111 -9.64 10.56 -10.04
N LYS A 112 -8.91 9.72 -9.26
CA LYS A 112 -7.46 9.92 -9.04
C LYS A 112 -6.65 9.78 -10.33
N LYS A 113 -6.96 8.77 -11.14
CA LYS A 113 -6.24 8.49 -12.39
C LYS A 113 -6.50 9.54 -13.45
N SER A 114 -7.76 9.96 -13.60
CA SER A 114 -8.14 11.03 -14.53
C SER A 114 -7.44 12.34 -14.18
N LEU A 115 -7.39 12.73 -12.91
CA LEU A 115 -6.64 13.91 -12.50
C LEU A 115 -5.15 13.84 -12.84
N LYS A 116 -4.55 12.65 -12.79
CA LYS A 116 -3.16 12.49 -13.20
C LYS A 116 -3.00 12.81 -14.69
N SER A 117 -3.91 12.32 -15.53
CA SER A 117 -3.93 12.65 -16.96
C SER A 117 -4.19 14.13 -17.23
N PHE A 118 -5.12 14.75 -16.49
CA PHE A 118 -5.39 16.20 -16.56
C PHE A 118 -4.13 17.03 -16.29
N GLU A 119 -3.43 16.73 -15.19
CA GLU A 119 -2.20 17.43 -14.84
C GLU A 119 -1.08 17.19 -15.85
N ASP A 120 -0.95 15.97 -16.38
CA ASP A 120 0.07 15.66 -17.39
C ASP A 120 -0.13 16.42 -18.71
N VAL A 121 -1.37 16.82 -19.02
CA VAL A 121 -1.71 17.61 -20.22
C VAL A 121 -1.52 19.12 -19.98
N ILE A 122 -1.91 19.62 -18.80
CA ILE A 122 -1.95 21.06 -18.51
C ILE A 122 -0.64 21.59 -17.92
N VAL A 123 0.05 20.81 -17.10
CA VAL A 123 1.30 21.23 -16.45
C VAL A 123 2.45 21.07 -17.46
N GLN A 124 2.62 22.06 -18.34
CA GLN A 124 3.67 22.08 -19.37
C GLN A 124 5.08 22.41 -18.83
N GLU A 125 5.22 22.87 -17.57
CA GLU A 125 6.54 23.27 -17.01
C GLU A 125 6.84 22.67 -15.63
N GLY A 126 8.01 22.03 -15.53
CA GLY A 126 8.74 21.80 -14.27
C GLY A 126 8.05 20.94 -13.20
N LYS A 127 8.39 19.64 -13.14
CA LYS A 127 8.05 18.80 -11.98
C LYS A 127 8.46 19.50 -10.68
N ASN A 128 7.55 19.56 -9.70
CA ASN A 128 7.82 20.10 -8.37
C ASN A 128 9.13 19.49 -7.82
N LYS A 129 10.20 20.30 -7.75
CA LYS A 129 11.56 19.87 -7.35
C LYS A 129 11.60 19.37 -5.90
N HIS A 130 10.61 19.72 -5.10
CA HIS A 130 10.46 19.28 -3.72
C HIS A 130 9.61 18.02 -3.58
N SER A 131 8.90 17.61 -4.63
CA SER A 131 8.13 16.36 -4.64
C SER A 131 9.06 15.15 -4.75
N PHE A 132 8.78 14.13 -3.96
CA PHE A 132 9.29 12.79 -4.25
C PHE A 132 8.69 12.32 -5.59
N THR A 133 9.44 11.58 -6.40
CA THR A 133 8.95 11.00 -7.65
C THR A 133 7.81 10.02 -7.36
N THR A 134 6.58 10.48 -7.48
CA THR A 134 5.36 9.69 -7.27
C THR A 134 4.57 9.59 -8.57
N ASN A 135 4.04 8.41 -8.88
CA ASN A 135 3.15 8.20 -10.03
C ASN A 135 1.70 8.66 -9.73
N GLU A 136 1.53 9.68 -8.88
CA GLU A 136 0.23 10.17 -8.44
C GLU A 136 0.04 11.64 -8.83
N ALA A 137 -1.22 12.05 -8.97
CA ALA A 137 -1.58 13.44 -9.27
C ALA A 137 -1.16 14.38 -8.13
N GLY A 138 -0.64 15.57 -8.46
CA GLY A 138 -0.29 16.64 -7.53
C GLY A 138 -1.47 17.08 -6.66
N ALA A 139 -2.69 17.13 -7.18
CA ALA A 139 -3.90 17.36 -6.39
C ALA A 139 -4.09 16.29 -5.30
N VAL A 140 -3.94 15.02 -5.66
CA VAL A 140 -4.06 13.88 -4.71
C VAL A 140 -2.92 13.92 -3.68
N ARG A 141 -1.70 14.26 -4.13
CA ARG A 141 -0.53 14.44 -3.27
C ARG A 141 -0.73 15.57 -2.28
N LEU A 142 -1.24 16.71 -2.73
CA LEU A 142 -1.56 17.86 -1.90
C LEU A 142 -2.53 17.44 -0.80
N VAL A 143 -3.64 16.80 -1.16
CA VAL A 143 -4.65 16.35 -0.18
C VAL A 143 -4.03 15.39 0.84
N ARG A 144 -3.33 14.36 0.37
CA ARG A 144 -2.74 13.35 1.26
C ARG A 144 -1.69 13.94 2.19
N THR A 145 -0.88 14.87 1.69
CA THR A 145 0.21 15.46 2.46
C THR A 145 -0.32 16.51 3.44
N ALA A 146 -1.30 17.32 3.05
CA ALA A 146 -2.00 18.26 3.93
C ALA A 146 -2.73 17.54 5.07
N VAL A 147 -3.39 16.40 4.80
CA VAL A 147 -4.07 15.61 5.84
C VAL A 147 -3.10 15.07 6.90
N ARG A 148 -1.82 14.88 6.58
CA ARG A 148 -0.82 14.52 7.61
C ARG A 148 -0.57 15.66 8.60
N LEU A 149 -0.92 16.89 8.25
CA LEU A 149 -0.91 18.06 9.14
C LEU A 149 -2.17 18.19 10.00
N VAL A 150 -3.12 17.23 9.95
CA VAL A 150 -4.35 17.26 10.76
C VAL A 150 -4.10 17.47 12.26
N ARG A 151 -2.92 17.05 12.75
CA ARG A 151 -2.53 17.19 14.16
C ARG A 151 -1.97 18.57 14.53
N ALA A 152 -1.68 19.42 13.56
CA ALA A 152 -1.20 20.77 13.82
C ALA A 152 -2.40 21.69 14.15
N PRO A 153 -2.27 22.59 15.15
CA PRO A 153 -3.32 23.54 15.47
C PRO A 153 -3.48 24.54 14.33
N LEU A 154 -4.69 24.60 13.77
CA LEU A 154 -5.11 25.69 12.88
C LEU A 154 -5.85 26.74 13.72
N HIS A 155 -5.79 28.01 13.30
CA HIS A 155 -6.57 29.09 13.92
C HIS A 155 -8.09 28.95 13.73
N VAL A 156 -8.52 27.97 12.94
CA VAL A 156 -9.91 27.63 12.64
C VAL A 156 -10.18 26.16 12.93
N LYS A 157 -11.45 25.78 13.07
CA LYS A 157 -11.86 24.38 13.23
C LYS A 157 -11.30 23.55 12.06
N ASN A 158 -10.49 22.54 12.36
CA ASN A 158 -9.95 21.64 11.36
C ASN A 158 -11.05 20.68 10.85
N HIS A 159 -11.27 20.67 9.54
CA HIS A 159 -12.24 19.81 8.85
C HIS A 159 -11.60 18.58 8.18
N MET A 160 -10.26 18.50 8.13
CA MET A 160 -9.57 17.36 7.55
C MET A 160 -9.65 16.13 8.47
N VAL A 161 -9.84 14.95 7.87
CA VAL A 161 -9.91 13.67 8.58
C VAL A 161 -8.76 12.76 8.16
N THR A 162 -8.24 11.99 9.11
CA THR A 162 -7.20 10.99 8.83
C THR A 162 -7.73 9.88 7.92
N PHE A 163 -6.92 9.38 6.99
CA PHE A 163 -7.23 8.23 6.11
C PHE A 163 -7.47 6.89 6.86
N THR A 164 -7.55 6.89 8.19
CA THR A 164 -7.76 5.71 9.03
C THR A 164 -9.25 5.46 9.27
N GLY A 165 -9.71 4.22 9.07
CA GLY A 165 -11.02 3.74 9.53
C GLY A 165 -12.17 3.79 8.51
N ASN A 166 -12.23 4.76 7.59
CA ASN A 166 -13.29 4.79 6.58
C ASN A 166 -12.70 5.21 5.23
N ARG A 167 -12.49 4.24 4.33
CA ARG A 167 -11.72 4.47 3.09
C ARG A 167 -12.55 4.93 1.93
N VAL A 168 -13.87 4.83 2.02
CA VAL A 168 -14.70 5.07 0.85
C VAL A 168 -15.08 6.53 0.84
N ASN A 169 -14.66 7.23 -0.21
CA ASN A 169 -14.88 8.67 -0.42
C ASN A 169 -14.02 9.61 0.44
N ILE A 170 -13.08 9.09 1.22
CA ILE A 170 -12.28 9.93 2.13
C ILE A 170 -11.34 10.88 1.39
N LEU A 171 -10.88 10.50 0.20
CA LEU A 171 -10.05 11.41 -0.61
C LEU A 171 -10.87 12.64 -1.02
N CYS A 172 -12.05 12.45 -1.63
CA CYS A 172 -12.86 13.55 -2.12
C CYS A 172 -13.32 14.45 -0.97
N TYR A 173 -13.74 13.86 0.16
CA TYR A 173 -14.06 14.62 1.37
C TYR A 173 -12.88 15.47 1.86
N ASN A 174 -11.70 14.85 1.96
CA ASN A 174 -10.49 15.58 2.36
C ASN A 174 -10.07 16.61 1.32
N ALA A 175 -10.38 16.43 0.04
CA ALA A 175 -10.13 17.43 -0.98
C ALA A 175 -10.98 18.69 -0.73
N ALA A 176 -12.27 18.53 -0.39
CA ALA A 176 -13.10 19.66 0.05
C ALA A 176 -12.51 20.37 1.29
N ALA A 177 -12.08 19.60 2.30
CA ALA A 177 -11.47 20.15 3.51
C ALA A 177 -10.14 20.86 3.23
N VAL A 178 -9.28 20.29 2.39
CA VAL A 178 -7.98 20.88 2.01
C VAL A 178 -8.18 22.13 1.16
N TYR A 179 -9.15 22.14 0.26
CA TYR A 179 -9.52 23.34 -0.47
C TYR A 179 -9.94 24.45 0.49
N TYR A 180 -10.81 24.15 1.47
CA TYR A 180 -11.20 25.11 2.50
C TYR A 180 -10.02 25.62 3.34
N HIS A 181 -9.08 24.74 3.68
CA HIS A 181 -7.93 25.08 4.50
C HIS A 181 -6.72 25.59 3.73
N ARG A 182 -6.78 25.74 2.40
CA ARG A 182 -5.61 26.04 1.55
C ARG A 182 -4.78 27.23 2.03
N TYR A 183 -5.41 28.36 2.36
CA TYR A 183 -4.72 29.54 2.88
C TYR A 183 -4.17 29.31 4.28
N HIS A 184 -4.98 28.74 5.18
CA HIS A 184 -4.57 28.42 6.55
C HIS A 184 -3.35 27.49 6.60
N ILE A 185 -3.27 26.50 5.70
CA ILE A 185 -2.17 25.55 5.60
C ILE A 185 -0.90 26.26 5.10
N VAL A 186 -1.04 27.10 4.07
CA VAL A 186 0.08 27.88 3.53
C VAL A 186 0.63 28.84 4.59
N ASP A 187 -0.23 29.60 5.26
CA ASP A 187 0.15 30.54 6.32
C ASP A 187 0.86 29.83 7.48
N LEU A 188 0.32 28.70 7.92
CA LEU A 188 0.94 27.88 8.96
C LEU A 188 2.35 27.44 8.55
N ILE A 189 2.52 26.90 7.35
CA ILE A 189 3.82 26.38 6.91
C ILE A 189 4.83 27.51 6.70
N GLN A 190 4.40 28.65 6.15
CA GLN A 190 5.25 29.82 5.95
C GLN A 190 5.68 30.49 7.26
N SER A 191 4.88 30.35 8.32
CA SER A 191 5.25 30.83 9.67
C SER A 191 6.35 29.99 10.34
N LEU A 192 6.66 28.79 9.83
CA LEU A 192 7.67 27.91 10.40
C LEU A 192 9.09 28.37 10.01
N PRO A 193 10.05 28.43 10.94
CA PRO A 193 11.39 28.94 10.65
C PRO A 193 12.20 28.04 9.71
N ASN A 194 11.93 26.73 9.68
CA ASN A 194 12.65 25.76 8.84
C ASN A 194 11.73 24.58 8.44
N PRO A 195 10.75 24.78 7.54
CA PRO A 195 9.90 23.69 7.10
C PRO A 195 10.72 22.64 6.34
N ASN A 196 10.51 21.36 6.64
CA ASN A 196 11.14 20.26 5.90
C ASN A 196 10.64 20.21 4.45
N GLN A 197 11.27 19.38 3.62
CA GLN A 197 10.95 19.26 2.19
C GLN A 197 9.48 18.89 1.92
N LEU A 198 8.88 18.06 2.76
CA LEU A 198 7.48 17.63 2.63
C LEU A 198 6.51 18.79 2.90
N LEU A 199 6.81 19.66 3.87
CA LEU A 199 6.00 20.84 4.14
C LEU A 199 6.14 21.87 3.02
N ARG A 200 7.36 22.06 2.49
CA ARG A 200 7.60 22.93 1.34
C ARG A 200 6.84 22.48 0.10
N SER A 201 6.74 21.16 -0.14
CA SER A 201 6.00 20.64 -1.29
C SER A 201 4.50 20.97 -1.22
N ILE A 202 3.90 21.03 -0.01
CA ILE A 202 2.49 21.44 0.16
C ILE A 202 2.28 22.88 -0.32
N VAL A 203 3.17 23.81 0.04
CA VAL A 203 3.05 25.21 -0.37
C VAL A 203 3.13 25.35 -1.88
N VAL A 204 4.10 24.67 -2.50
CA VAL A 204 4.23 24.65 -3.97
C VAL A 204 3.00 24.05 -4.63
N ASP A 205 2.53 22.89 -4.14
CA ASP A 205 1.37 22.22 -4.73
C ASP A 205 0.08 23.04 -4.54
N ALA A 206 -0.07 23.77 -3.43
CA ALA A 206 -1.23 24.62 -3.16
C ALA A 206 -1.23 25.93 -3.96
N GLN A 207 -0.06 26.37 -4.45
CA GLN A 207 0.08 27.54 -5.31
C GLN A 207 -0.06 27.20 -6.80
N GLU A 208 0.09 25.94 -7.17
CA GLU A 208 -0.12 25.45 -8.53
C GLU A 208 -1.61 25.41 -8.87
N LYS A 209 -2.03 26.20 -9.87
CA LYS A 209 -3.44 26.37 -10.24
C LYS A 209 -4.06 25.05 -10.67
N ALA A 210 -3.35 24.26 -11.48
CA ALA A 210 -3.86 22.98 -11.96
C ALA A 210 -4.10 21.98 -10.82
N HIS A 211 -3.16 21.88 -9.87
CA HIS A 211 -3.34 21.03 -8.69
C HIS A 211 -4.53 21.52 -7.84
N LEU A 212 -4.63 22.84 -7.61
CA LEU A 212 -5.70 23.40 -6.79
C LEU A 212 -7.08 23.23 -7.47
N ALA A 213 -7.14 23.33 -8.80
CA ALA A 213 -8.34 23.06 -9.58
C ALA A 213 -8.75 21.58 -9.46
N GLY A 214 -7.78 20.67 -9.53
CA GLY A 214 -8.01 19.24 -9.27
C GLY A 214 -8.50 18.95 -7.85
N VAL A 215 -7.97 19.64 -6.83
CA VAL A 215 -8.46 19.53 -5.44
C VAL A 215 -9.89 20.04 -5.33
N ARG A 216 -10.21 21.18 -5.95
CA ARG A 216 -11.58 21.72 -5.97
C ARG A 216 -12.54 20.77 -6.68
N ALA A 217 -12.15 20.21 -7.83
CA ALA A 217 -12.95 19.24 -8.57
C ALA A 217 -13.27 17.99 -7.74
N LEU A 218 -12.28 17.42 -7.04
CA LEU A 218 -12.54 16.29 -6.11
C LEU A 218 -13.48 16.68 -4.96
N GLY A 219 -13.36 17.89 -4.42
CA GLY A 219 -14.27 18.38 -3.39
C GLY A 219 -15.70 18.55 -3.90
N ILE A 220 -15.88 19.02 -5.14
CA ILE A 220 -17.19 19.09 -5.81
C ILE A 220 -17.76 17.68 -6.00
N VAL A 221 -16.94 16.73 -6.45
CA VAL A 221 -17.33 15.32 -6.57
C VAL A 221 -17.78 14.73 -5.23
N ASP A 222 -17.12 15.05 -4.11
CA ASP A 222 -17.60 14.67 -2.76
C ASP A 222 -19.01 15.17 -2.50
N LYS A 223 -19.23 16.47 -2.70
CA LYS A 223 -20.48 17.11 -2.31
C LYS A 223 -21.64 16.71 -3.21
N MET A 224 -21.41 16.61 -4.51
CA MET A 224 -22.46 16.46 -5.53
C MET A 224 -22.65 15.01 -5.99
N VAL A 225 -21.64 14.15 -5.89
CA VAL A 225 -21.64 12.80 -6.49
C VAL A 225 -21.47 11.71 -5.44
N THR A 226 -20.26 11.56 -4.90
CA THR A 226 -19.90 10.39 -4.08
C THR A 226 -20.48 10.45 -2.67
N GLY A 227 -20.59 11.64 -2.07
CA GLY A 227 -21.25 11.83 -0.78
C GLY A 227 -22.75 11.53 -0.83
N PRO A 228 -23.54 12.15 -1.74
CA PRO A 228 -24.95 11.79 -1.94
C PRO A 228 -25.13 10.30 -2.27
N PHE A 229 -24.31 9.73 -3.15
CA PHE A 229 -24.43 8.32 -3.49
C PHE A 229 -24.13 7.38 -2.31
N TRP A 230 -23.14 7.72 -1.46
CA TRP A 230 -22.88 7.00 -0.22
C TRP A 230 -24.08 7.04 0.73
N ARG A 231 -24.72 8.22 0.89
CA ARG A 231 -25.92 8.37 1.72
C ARG A 231 -27.08 7.55 1.15
N LEU A 232 -27.28 7.59 -0.16
CA LEU A 232 -28.29 6.78 -0.85
C LEU A 232 -28.12 5.29 -0.56
N ILE A 233 -26.89 4.77 -0.71
CA ILE A 233 -26.58 3.36 -0.48
C ILE A 233 -26.74 2.98 1.00
N SER A 234 -26.39 3.90 1.90
CA SER A 234 -26.51 3.69 3.35
C SER A 234 -27.97 3.72 3.83
N GLN A 235 -28.84 4.46 3.14
CA GLN A 235 -30.28 4.60 3.47
C GLN A 235 -31.14 3.53 2.78
N GLN A 236 -30.84 3.15 1.52
CA GLN A 236 -31.58 2.14 0.78
C GLN A 236 -31.07 0.71 1.08
N GLY A 237 -31.56 0.14 2.17
CA GLY A 237 -31.34 -1.26 2.53
C GLY A 237 -32.09 -2.22 1.60
N ASN A 238 -31.44 -3.35 1.28
CA ASN A 238 -32.02 -4.68 0.96
C ASN A 238 -31.85 -5.22 -0.48
N ASN A 239 -31.56 -4.42 -1.52
CA ASN A 239 -31.26 -5.00 -2.84
C ASN A 239 -30.35 -4.11 -3.70
N ILE A 240 -29.35 -4.68 -4.37
CA ILE A 240 -28.51 -4.00 -5.37
C ILE A 240 -29.34 -3.52 -6.58
N LEU A 241 -30.38 -4.29 -6.94
CA LEU A 241 -31.26 -3.98 -8.07
C LEU A 241 -32.18 -2.79 -7.79
N SER A 242 -32.37 -2.40 -6.53
CA SER A 242 -33.10 -1.17 -6.19
C SER A 242 -32.38 0.10 -6.67
N LEU A 243 -31.12 -0.02 -7.07
CA LEU A 243 -30.32 1.11 -7.56
C LEU A 243 -30.45 1.33 -9.07
N ASN A 244 -31.12 0.47 -9.84
CA ASN A 244 -31.12 0.57 -11.31
C ASN A 244 -31.52 1.96 -11.82
N HIS A 245 -32.62 2.54 -11.30
CA HIS A 245 -33.03 3.89 -11.66
C HIS A 245 -32.00 4.95 -11.27
N HIS A 246 -31.34 4.78 -10.12
CA HIS A 246 -30.27 5.68 -9.67
C HIS A 246 -29.02 5.55 -10.55
N LEU A 247 -28.67 4.34 -10.98
CA LEU A 247 -27.55 4.08 -11.89
C LEU A 247 -27.83 4.65 -13.29
N LEU A 248 -29.08 4.61 -13.76
CA LEU A 248 -29.48 5.30 -14.99
C LEU A 248 -29.34 6.82 -14.84
N ASN A 249 -29.83 7.41 -13.75
CA ASN A 249 -29.67 8.84 -13.50
C ASN A 249 -28.19 9.23 -13.45
N MET A 250 -27.36 8.42 -12.79
CA MET A 250 -25.91 8.60 -12.79
C MET A 250 -25.35 8.60 -14.20
N LYS A 251 -25.73 7.63 -15.04
CA LYS A 251 -25.27 7.56 -16.42
C LYS A 251 -25.64 8.82 -17.20
N ILE A 252 -26.91 9.25 -17.13
CA ILE A 252 -27.41 10.45 -17.83
C ILE A 252 -26.62 11.70 -17.42
N HIS A 253 -26.42 11.89 -16.10
CA HIS A 253 -25.67 13.02 -15.59
C HIS A 253 -24.20 12.97 -16.00
N PHE A 254 -23.55 11.80 -15.90
CA PHE A 254 -22.14 11.66 -16.26
C PHE A 254 -21.90 11.79 -17.77
N GLU A 255 -22.82 11.30 -18.62
CA GLU A 255 -22.78 11.55 -20.07
C GLU A 255 -22.81 13.05 -20.37
N ARG A 256 -23.74 13.79 -19.76
CA ARG A 256 -23.83 15.24 -19.95
C ARG A 256 -22.61 15.96 -19.39
N TRP A 257 -22.23 15.70 -18.14
CA TRP A 257 -21.10 16.37 -17.48
C TRP A 257 -19.74 15.96 -18.02
N SER A 258 -19.63 14.85 -18.75
CA SER A 258 -18.41 14.51 -19.49
C SER A 258 -18.17 15.40 -20.71
N GLN A 259 -19.25 16.01 -21.24
CA GLN A 259 -19.21 16.92 -22.38
C GLN A 259 -19.12 18.38 -21.92
N ASP A 260 -19.87 18.71 -20.86
CA ASP A 260 -19.92 20.04 -20.27
C ASP A 260 -20.27 19.94 -18.78
N ALA A 261 -19.28 20.19 -17.91
CA ALA A 261 -19.47 20.16 -16.47
C ALA A 261 -19.88 21.51 -15.86
N SER A 262 -20.26 22.52 -16.65
CA SER A 262 -20.64 23.85 -16.16
C SER A 262 -21.75 23.78 -15.10
N SER A 263 -22.81 23.00 -15.34
CA SER A 263 -23.92 22.88 -14.38
C SER A 263 -23.49 22.17 -13.09
N LEU A 264 -22.56 21.21 -13.15
CA LEU A 264 -21.98 20.58 -11.96
C LEU A 264 -21.13 21.59 -11.17
N LEU A 265 -20.37 22.44 -11.86
CA LEU A 265 -19.57 23.51 -11.27
C LEU A 265 -20.45 24.60 -10.63
N GLU A 266 -21.66 24.81 -11.15
CA GLU A 266 -22.70 25.68 -10.58
C GLU A 266 -23.46 25.05 -9.40
N GLY A 267 -23.21 23.76 -9.11
CA GLY A 267 -23.77 23.06 -7.96
C GLY A 267 -25.01 22.21 -8.26
N GLU A 268 -25.23 21.83 -9.52
CA GLU A 268 -26.23 20.81 -9.87
C GLU A 268 -25.88 19.48 -9.19
N ALA A 269 -26.83 18.95 -8.42
CA ALA A 269 -26.67 17.69 -7.71
C ALA A 269 -26.95 16.48 -8.60
N LEU A 270 -26.28 15.35 -8.32
CA LEU A 270 -26.49 14.08 -9.03
C LEU A 270 -27.88 13.48 -8.79
N PHE A 271 -28.39 13.64 -7.58
CA PHE A 271 -29.71 13.19 -7.18
C PHE A 271 -30.51 14.39 -6.72
N SER A 272 -31.81 14.34 -6.96
CA SER A 272 -32.73 15.37 -6.47
C SER A 272 -32.71 15.44 -4.94
N GLU A 273 -32.80 16.64 -4.37
CA GLU A 273 -32.69 16.86 -2.91
C GLU A 273 -33.83 16.18 -2.13
N ASP A 274 -34.96 15.89 -2.77
CA ASP A 274 -36.07 15.06 -2.25
C ASP A 274 -35.71 13.58 -2.12
N ILE A 275 -34.70 13.10 -2.85
CA ILE A 275 -34.19 11.72 -2.74
C ILE A 275 -33.05 11.65 -1.72
N VAL A 276 -32.06 12.54 -1.86
CA VAL A 276 -30.89 12.61 -0.96
C VAL A 276 -30.47 14.05 -0.76
N GLU A 277 -30.46 14.48 0.50
CA GLU A 277 -30.00 15.82 0.88
C GLU A 277 -28.53 16.05 0.51
N VAL A 278 -28.25 17.22 -0.05
CA VAL A 278 -26.91 17.75 -0.29
C VAL A 278 -26.45 18.54 0.94
N HIS A 279 -25.31 18.15 1.52
CA HIS A 279 -24.77 18.83 2.70
C HIS A 279 -24.10 20.16 2.33
N LYS A 280 -24.84 21.27 2.46
CA LYS A 280 -24.39 22.65 2.22
C LYS A 280 -23.72 23.24 3.46
N ASP A 281 -22.57 22.69 3.84
CA ASP A 281 -21.74 23.20 4.95
C ASP A 281 -20.69 24.24 4.47
N LYS A 282 -19.83 24.70 5.38
CA LYS A 282 -18.75 25.66 5.07
C LYS A 282 -17.80 25.17 3.96
N LEU A 283 -17.63 23.86 3.81
CA LEU A 283 -16.79 23.31 2.74
C LEU A 283 -17.49 23.47 1.39
N TYR A 284 -18.80 23.20 1.35
CA TYR A 284 -19.63 23.45 0.17
C TYR A 284 -19.60 24.94 -0.21
N GLU A 285 -19.87 25.85 0.73
CA GLU A 285 -19.86 27.29 0.48
C GLU A 285 -18.54 27.78 -0.13
N GLU A 286 -17.41 27.24 0.35
CA GLU A 286 -16.08 27.61 -0.17
C GLU A 286 -15.79 27.01 -1.54
N LEU A 287 -16.21 25.77 -1.82
CA LEU A 287 -16.03 25.12 -3.12
C LEU A 287 -16.77 25.85 -4.24
N PHE A 288 -17.98 26.36 -3.95
CA PHE A 288 -18.85 27.03 -4.93
C PHE A 288 -18.74 28.56 -4.90
N ARG A 289 -17.88 29.12 -4.06
CA ARG A 289 -17.61 30.57 -4.08
C ARG A 289 -16.99 30.96 -5.42
N GLU A 290 -17.46 32.08 -5.99
CA GLU A 290 -16.85 32.69 -7.17
C GLU A 290 -15.38 32.99 -6.91
N SER A 291 -14.50 32.50 -7.79
CA SER A 291 -13.05 32.70 -7.67
C SER A 291 -12.58 34.03 -8.23
N GLY A 292 -13.39 34.70 -9.06
CA GLY A 292 -12.99 35.87 -9.85
C GLY A 292 -11.84 35.61 -10.84
N ASN A 293 -11.54 34.33 -11.11
CA ASN A 293 -10.44 33.90 -11.97
C ASN A 293 -10.95 32.87 -12.97
N ASP A 294 -11.18 33.32 -14.21
CA ASP A 294 -11.78 32.53 -15.29
C ASP A 294 -10.90 31.33 -15.67
N GLU A 295 -9.58 31.52 -15.73
CA GLU A 295 -8.62 30.44 -16.02
C GLU A 295 -8.74 29.31 -14.98
N PHE A 296 -8.85 29.65 -13.70
CA PHE A 296 -9.04 28.67 -12.64
C PHE A 296 -10.40 27.96 -12.70
N GLN A 297 -11.47 28.66 -13.11
CA GLN A 297 -12.79 28.05 -13.32
C GLN A 297 -12.74 27.06 -14.48
N ILE A 298 -12.14 27.45 -15.60
CA ILE A 298 -11.95 26.60 -16.79
C ILE A 298 -11.17 25.34 -16.41
N MET A 299 -10.04 25.47 -15.71
CA MET A 299 -9.28 24.29 -15.23
C MET A 299 -10.09 23.40 -14.29
N THR A 300 -10.94 23.97 -13.44
CA THR A 300 -11.81 23.18 -12.54
C THR A 300 -12.86 22.42 -13.36
N GLN A 301 -13.45 23.07 -14.36
CA GLN A 301 -14.42 22.47 -15.27
C GLN A 301 -13.80 21.33 -16.09
N GLU A 302 -12.64 21.56 -16.72
CA GLU A 302 -11.92 20.53 -17.49
C GLU A 302 -11.56 19.32 -16.62
N ALA A 303 -11.14 19.55 -15.36
CA ALA A 303 -10.87 18.48 -14.41
C ALA A 303 -12.15 17.68 -14.09
N LEU A 304 -13.29 18.35 -13.91
CA LEU A 304 -14.58 17.70 -13.68
C LEU A 304 -15.01 16.86 -14.90
N GLU A 305 -14.93 17.41 -16.11
CA GLU A 305 -15.29 16.71 -17.36
C GLU A 305 -14.47 15.43 -17.55
N LEU A 306 -13.16 15.49 -17.28
CA LEU A 306 -12.29 14.32 -17.37
C LEU A 306 -12.60 13.28 -16.28
N ILE A 307 -12.88 13.72 -15.04
CA ILE A 307 -13.31 12.81 -13.97
C ILE A 307 -14.64 12.15 -14.34
N MET A 308 -15.62 12.91 -14.83
CA MET A 308 -16.93 12.39 -15.24
C MET A 308 -16.82 11.42 -16.40
N THR A 309 -15.95 11.69 -17.39
CA THR A 309 -15.63 10.76 -18.48
C THR A 309 -15.12 9.42 -17.95
N ALA A 310 -14.12 9.45 -17.06
CA ALA A 310 -13.53 8.22 -16.51
C ALA A 310 -14.54 7.44 -15.65
N ILE A 311 -15.33 8.17 -14.85
CA ILE A 311 -16.40 7.61 -14.03
C ILE A 311 -17.53 7.00 -14.88
N LEU A 312 -17.90 7.63 -15.98
CA LEU A 312 -18.91 7.11 -16.91
C LEU A 312 -18.49 5.76 -17.49
N ILE A 313 -17.27 5.68 -18.01
CA ILE A 313 -16.71 4.42 -18.57
C ILE A 313 -16.73 3.31 -17.51
N LEU A 314 -16.36 3.65 -16.27
CA LEU A 314 -16.42 2.72 -15.16
C LEU A 314 -17.86 2.27 -14.85
N LEU A 315 -18.79 3.22 -14.77
CA LEU A 315 -20.19 2.96 -14.48
C LEU A 315 -20.79 2.03 -15.53
N GLU A 316 -20.62 2.33 -16.82
CA GLU A 316 -21.13 1.49 -17.91
C GLU A 316 -20.55 0.08 -17.85
N ARG A 317 -19.28 -0.06 -17.48
CA ARG A 317 -18.65 -1.37 -17.28
C ARG A 317 -19.20 -2.13 -16.07
N GLN A 318 -19.37 -1.45 -14.92
CA GLN A 318 -19.74 -2.11 -13.66
C GLN A 318 -21.25 -2.29 -13.47
N ALA A 319 -22.05 -1.47 -14.12
CA ALA A 319 -23.50 -1.52 -14.12
C ALA A 319 -24.08 -2.02 -15.46
N ALA A 320 -23.25 -2.61 -16.34
CA ALA A 320 -23.64 -3.06 -17.69
C ALA A 320 -24.92 -3.89 -17.70
N ASP A 321 -25.09 -4.73 -16.68
CA ASP A 321 -26.20 -5.67 -16.49
C ASP A 321 -27.44 -5.05 -15.82
N GLN A 322 -27.34 -3.79 -15.37
CA GLN A 322 -28.36 -3.06 -14.60
C GLN A 322 -28.86 -1.77 -15.30
N LEU A 323 -28.44 -1.49 -16.53
CA LEU A 323 -28.88 -0.34 -17.34
C LEU A 323 -30.06 -0.69 -18.25
N PRO A 324 -30.78 0.28 -18.87
CA PRO A 324 -31.92 -0.03 -19.71
C PRO A 324 -31.63 -1.01 -20.85
N GLY A 325 -32.55 -1.94 -21.09
CA GLY A 325 -32.47 -2.90 -22.20
C GLY A 325 -31.68 -4.17 -21.93
N VAL A 326 -31.16 -4.37 -20.71
CA VAL A 326 -30.44 -5.59 -20.31
C VAL A 326 -31.14 -6.37 -19.20
N ARG A 327 -30.64 -7.57 -18.92
CA ARG A 327 -31.27 -8.64 -18.14
C ARG A 327 -31.85 -8.19 -16.79
N TYR A 328 -31.11 -7.41 -16.01
CA TYR A 328 -31.54 -7.06 -14.65
C TYR A 328 -32.07 -5.64 -14.51
N TRP A 329 -32.35 -4.92 -15.61
CA TRP A 329 -32.94 -3.56 -15.60
C TRP A 329 -34.31 -3.53 -14.89
N SER A 330 -35.17 -4.49 -15.26
CA SER A 330 -36.50 -4.68 -14.69
C SER A 330 -36.55 -6.08 -14.09
N PRO A 331 -36.09 -6.26 -12.84
CA PRO A 331 -36.13 -7.57 -12.18
C PRO A 331 -37.55 -8.11 -12.15
N THR A 332 -37.70 -9.39 -12.44
CA THR A 332 -38.97 -10.13 -12.43
C THR A 332 -38.90 -11.19 -11.33
N GLU A 333 -40.04 -11.78 -10.96
CA GLU A 333 -40.06 -12.90 -10.00
C GLU A 333 -39.18 -14.08 -10.45
N GLU A 334 -39.00 -14.28 -11.76
CA GLU A 334 -38.07 -15.26 -12.33
C GLU A 334 -36.61 -14.98 -11.96
N HIS A 335 -36.21 -13.70 -11.90
CA HIS A 335 -34.85 -13.31 -11.50
C HIS A 335 -34.59 -13.57 -10.01
N ASP A 336 -35.60 -13.40 -9.15
CA ASP A 336 -35.51 -13.76 -7.74
C ASP A 336 -35.45 -15.28 -7.55
N SER A 337 -36.19 -16.04 -8.36
CA SER A 337 -36.14 -17.51 -8.38
C SER A 337 -34.76 -18.03 -8.84
N GLU A 338 -34.20 -17.49 -9.93
CA GLU A 338 -32.87 -17.85 -10.43
C GLU A 338 -31.77 -17.50 -9.41
N LYS A 339 -31.91 -16.37 -8.71
CA LYS A 339 -31.01 -16.00 -7.61
C LYS A 339 -31.02 -17.06 -6.51
N GLU A 340 -32.19 -17.53 -6.07
CA GLU A 340 -32.28 -18.56 -5.04
C GLU A 340 -31.73 -19.91 -5.52
N GLU A 341 -31.94 -20.25 -6.80
CA GLU A 341 -31.35 -21.44 -7.42
C GLU A 341 -29.81 -21.37 -7.42
N LYS A 342 -29.23 -20.26 -7.88
CA LYS A 342 -27.77 -20.06 -7.87
C LYS A 342 -27.19 -20.03 -6.47
N MET A 343 -27.90 -19.44 -5.50
CA MET A 343 -27.51 -19.49 -4.09
C MET A 343 -27.51 -20.92 -3.57
N THR A 344 -28.50 -21.73 -3.95
CA THR A 344 -28.58 -23.15 -3.59
C THR A 344 -27.45 -23.97 -4.24
N GLN A 345 -27.16 -23.73 -5.52
CA GLN A 345 -26.03 -24.36 -6.20
C GLN A 345 -24.68 -23.96 -5.57
N ALA A 346 -24.51 -22.69 -5.21
CA ALA A 346 -23.30 -22.20 -4.52
C ALA A 346 -23.14 -22.82 -3.12
N ARG A 347 -24.24 -22.97 -2.36
CA ARG A 347 -24.25 -23.68 -1.08
C ARG A 347 -23.77 -25.13 -1.27
N ARG A 348 -24.29 -25.85 -2.28
CA ARG A 348 -23.87 -27.23 -2.59
C ARG A 348 -22.41 -27.33 -3.05
N ALA A 349 -21.94 -26.39 -3.85
CA ALA A 349 -20.56 -26.37 -4.35
C ALA A 349 -19.53 -25.96 -3.28
N SER A 350 -19.97 -25.37 -2.16
CA SER A 350 -19.07 -24.86 -1.12
C SER A 350 -18.20 -25.95 -0.48
N GLU A 351 -18.74 -27.17 -0.31
CA GLU A 351 -18.01 -28.30 0.26
C GLU A 351 -16.87 -28.78 -0.65
N ASP A 352 -17.14 -28.91 -1.95
CA ASP A 352 -16.14 -29.29 -2.95
C ASP A 352 -15.03 -28.23 -3.10
N VAL A 353 -15.40 -26.95 -3.07
CA VAL A 353 -14.43 -25.84 -3.07
C VAL A 353 -13.55 -25.89 -1.81
N LEU A 354 -14.14 -26.16 -0.64
CA LEU A 354 -13.42 -26.29 0.62
C LEU A 354 -12.43 -27.47 0.57
N GLN A 355 -12.85 -28.60 0.01
CA GLN A 355 -12.02 -29.79 -0.13
C GLN A 355 -10.82 -29.53 -1.05
N ARG A 356 -11.06 -29.00 -2.25
CA ARG A 356 -9.99 -28.61 -3.20
C ARG A 356 -9.02 -27.60 -2.59
N TYR A 357 -9.53 -26.71 -1.75
CA TYR A 357 -8.71 -25.72 -1.05
C TYR A 357 -7.82 -26.36 0.03
N LYS A 358 -8.36 -27.27 0.86
CA LYS A 358 -7.59 -28.04 1.86
C LYS A 358 -6.44 -28.80 1.20
N GLU A 359 -6.72 -29.49 0.09
CA GLU A 359 -5.70 -30.21 -0.68
C GLU A 359 -4.61 -29.29 -1.23
N ARG A 360 -4.99 -28.14 -1.79
CA ARG A 360 -4.03 -27.15 -2.30
C ARG A 360 -3.14 -26.59 -1.18
N ARG A 361 -3.70 -26.36 0.00
CA ARG A 361 -2.97 -25.87 1.17
C ARG A 361 -1.92 -26.87 1.64
N GLU A 362 -2.26 -28.16 1.71
CA GLU A 362 -1.29 -29.20 2.05
C GLU A 362 -0.19 -29.32 1.00
N LYS A 363 -0.52 -29.25 -0.30
CA LYS A 363 0.49 -29.21 -1.38
C LYS A 363 1.44 -28.02 -1.23
N ILE A 364 0.93 -26.82 -0.93
CA ILE A 364 1.76 -25.63 -0.71
C ILE A 364 2.68 -25.81 0.51
N LYS A 365 2.16 -26.41 1.60
CA LYS A 365 2.93 -26.67 2.81
C LYS A 365 4.07 -27.65 2.54
N GLN A 366 3.80 -28.74 1.84
CA GLN A 366 4.80 -29.73 1.41
C GLN A 366 5.88 -29.08 0.54
N HIS A 367 5.48 -28.33 -0.48
CA HIS A 367 6.41 -27.65 -1.38
C HIS A 367 7.34 -26.66 -0.65
N ARG A 368 6.80 -25.88 0.31
CA ARG A 368 7.60 -24.97 1.14
C ARG A 368 8.60 -25.70 2.03
N GLN A 369 8.20 -26.86 2.55
CA GLN A 369 9.08 -27.69 3.38
C GLN A 369 10.24 -28.26 2.54
N GLU A 370 9.96 -28.74 1.34
CA GLU A 370 10.97 -29.20 0.37
C GLU A 370 11.94 -28.08 -0.01
N ASP A 371 11.44 -26.90 -0.34
CA ASP A 371 12.26 -25.72 -0.65
C ASP A 371 13.16 -25.30 0.51
N LEU A 372 12.63 -25.35 1.74
CA LEU A 372 13.39 -25.03 2.94
C LEU A 372 14.53 -26.03 3.15
N LEU A 373 14.25 -27.33 3.01
CA LEU A 373 15.25 -28.39 3.10
C LEU A 373 16.34 -28.22 2.03
N LYS A 374 15.95 -27.93 0.80
CA LYS A 374 16.88 -27.65 -0.32
C LYS A 374 17.77 -26.44 -0.02
N LYS A 375 17.21 -25.35 0.50
CA LYS A 375 17.99 -24.16 0.91
C LYS A 375 18.94 -24.46 2.06
N GLN A 376 18.52 -25.26 3.05
CA GLN A 376 19.40 -25.68 4.14
C GLN A 376 20.57 -26.54 3.64
N GLN A 377 20.32 -27.46 2.71
CA GLN A 377 21.37 -28.28 2.12
C GLN A 377 22.36 -27.43 1.29
N GLN A 378 21.85 -26.51 0.46
CA GLN A 378 22.68 -25.57 -0.29
C GLN A 378 23.53 -24.69 0.64
N LYS A 379 22.98 -24.23 1.77
CA LYS A 379 23.71 -23.47 2.78
C LYS A 379 24.84 -24.31 3.40
N LYS A 380 24.55 -25.55 3.84
CA LYS A 380 25.55 -26.48 4.38
C LYS A 380 26.66 -26.78 3.38
N GLU A 381 26.31 -26.99 2.11
CA GLU A 381 27.30 -27.21 1.04
C GLU A 381 28.16 -25.98 0.79
N LYS A 382 27.56 -24.78 0.78
CA LYS A 382 28.28 -23.51 0.65
C LYS A 382 29.25 -23.30 1.82
N GLU A 383 28.81 -23.51 3.05
CA GLU A 383 29.65 -23.41 4.26
C GLU A 383 30.80 -24.42 4.22
N LYS A 384 30.53 -25.68 3.83
CA LYS A 384 31.57 -26.70 3.66
C LYS A 384 32.61 -26.30 2.60
N ARG A 385 32.17 -25.73 1.46
CA ARG A 385 33.07 -25.22 0.41
C ARG A 385 33.91 -24.05 0.91
N GLU A 386 33.31 -23.13 1.66
CA GLU A 386 34.03 -21.99 2.25
C GLU A 386 35.07 -22.45 3.28
N THR A 387 34.72 -23.37 4.17
CA THR A 387 35.65 -23.95 5.15
C THR A 387 36.80 -24.67 4.45
N ASN A 388 36.51 -25.52 3.46
CA ASN A 388 37.54 -26.21 2.68
C ASN A 388 38.48 -25.22 1.95
N LYS A 389 37.93 -24.12 1.42
CA LYS A 389 38.72 -23.05 0.80
C LYS A 389 39.64 -22.38 1.82
N LYS A 390 39.15 -22.07 3.02
CA LYS A 390 39.98 -21.49 4.10
C LYS A 390 41.11 -22.42 4.50
N VAL A 391 40.82 -23.71 4.76
CA VAL A 391 41.84 -24.72 5.09
C VAL A 391 42.90 -24.83 3.98
N MET A 392 42.49 -24.87 2.72
CA MET A 392 43.41 -24.90 1.58
C MET A 392 44.32 -23.66 1.56
N LEU A 393 43.76 -22.46 1.75
CA LEU A 393 44.53 -21.22 1.76
C LEU A 393 45.50 -21.17 2.94
N THR A 394 45.10 -21.58 4.14
CA THR A 394 45.98 -21.69 5.31
C THR A 394 47.15 -22.60 5.04
N ASN A 395 46.92 -23.79 4.45
CA ASN A 395 47.99 -24.72 4.11
C ASN A 395 48.94 -24.15 3.04
N LYS A 396 48.42 -23.40 2.05
CA LYS A 396 49.25 -22.74 1.04
C LYS A 396 50.12 -21.63 1.65
N ILE A 397 49.56 -20.82 2.54
CA ILE A 397 50.28 -19.76 3.25
C ILE A 397 51.36 -20.33 4.16
N ALA A 398 51.07 -21.42 4.88
CA ALA A 398 52.08 -22.10 5.69
C ALA A 398 53.29 -22.54 4.86
N LYS A 399 53.06 -23.03 3.62
CA LYS A 399 54.15 -23.39 2.68
C LYS A 399 54.94 -22.18 2.17
N LEU A 400 54.35 -20.99 2.16
CA LEU A 400 55.00 -19.74 1.76
C LEU A 400 55.77 -19.06 2.90
N GLY A 401 55.86 -19.69 4.07
CA GLY A 401 56.54 -19.13 5.24
C GLY A 401 55.65 -18.21 6.09
N GLY A 402 54.33 -18.19 5.86
CA GLY A 402 53.37 -17.41 6.64
C GLY A 402 52.75 -16.23 5.87
N VAL A 403 51.97 -15.45 6.62
CA VAL A 403 51.27 -14.26 6.10
C VAL A 403 52.25 -13.11 6.06
N TRP A 404 52.31 -12.38 4.94
CA TRP A 404 53.13 -11.18 4.82
C TRP A 404 52.39 -9.99 5.43
N ARG A 405 53.04 -9.26 6.33
CA ARG A 405 52.42 -8.19 7.13
C ARG A 405 52.91 -6.81 6.76
N SER A 406 54.03 -6.72 6.05
CA SER A 406 54.71 -5.46 5.75
C SER A 406 55.25 -5.44 4.33
N ALA A 407 55.48 -4.24 3.80
CA ALA A 407 56.08 -4.08 2.47
C ALA A 407 57.47 -4.74 2.37
N THR A 408 58.24 -4.69 3.45
CA THR A 408 59.56 -5.30 3.55
C THR A 408 59.48 -6.82 3.48
N GLU A 409 58.53 -7.45 4.17
CA GLU A 409 58.30 -8.91 4.09
C GLU A 409 57.86 -9.35 2.69
N VAL A 410 57.00 -8.56 2.04
CA VAL A 410 56.57 -8.82 0.65
C VAL A 410 57.78 -8.82 -0.28
N ASP A 411 58.62 -7.78 -0.23
CA ASP A 411 59.78 -7.65 -1.12
C ASP A 411 60.85 -8.71 -0.83
N HIS A 412 61.11 -8.99 0.44
CA HIS A 412 62.05 -10.03 0.84
C HIS A 412 61.60 -11.41 0.34
N SER A 413 60.33 -11.77 0.58
CA SER A 413 59.79 -13.08 0.16
C SER A 413 59.77 -13.23 -1.37
N LEU A 414 59.44 -12.18 -2.10
CA LEU A 414 59.45 -12.19 -3.58
C LEU A 414 60.86 -12.25 -4.16
N SER A 415 61.86 -11.68 -3.50
CA SER A 415 63.26 -11.75 -3.95
C SER A 415 63.82 -13.18 -3.86
N GLY A 416 63.37 -13.98 -2.89
CA GLY A 416 63.77 -15.38 -2.69
C GLY A 416 63.14 -16.39 -3.65
N MET A 417 62.18 -15.98 -4.48
CA MET A 417 61.48 -16.88 -5.43
C MET A 417 62.15 -16.89 -6.80
N ALA A 418 62.38 -18.09 -7.35
CA ALA A 418 63.17 -18.30 -8.57
C ALA A 418 62.45 -17.89 -9.86
N SER A 419 61.13 -18.07 -9.95
CA SER A 419 60.36 -17.77 -11.17
C SER A 419 59.30 -16.69 -10.97
N GLU A 420 59.03 -15.92 -12.01
CA GLU A 420 57.96 -14.91 -12.01
C GLU A 420 56.57 -15.54 -11.80
N LYS A 421 56.37 -16.76 -12.30
CA LYS A 421 55.15 -17.53 -12.12
C LYS A 421 54.90 -17.87 -10.65
N ASP A 422 55.95 -18.24 -9.91
CA ASP A 422 55.85 -18.53 -8.47
C ASP A 422 55.55 -17.26 -7.68
N LYS A 423 56.17 -16.12 -8.05
CA LYS A 423 55.91 -14.80 -7.45
C LYS A 423 54.45 -14.39 -7.64
N MET A 424 53.91 -14.53 -8.85
CA MET A 424 52.49 -14.27 -9.12
C MET A 424 51.58 -15.17 -8.29
N LEU A 425 51.87 -16.47 -8.24
CA LEU A 425 51.06 -17.44 -7.48
C LEU A 425 51.08 -17.13 -5.98
N ALA A 426 52.22 -16.72 -5.44
CA ALA A 426 52.36 -16.34 -4.05
C ALA A 426 51.55 -15.07 -3.72
N LEU A 427 51.65 -14.01 -4.52
CA LEU A 427 50.88 -12.77 -4.36
C LEU A 427 49.37 -13.03 -4.40
N VAL A 428 48.91 -13.81 -5.38
CA VAL A 428 47.50 -14.21 -5.48
C VAL A 428 47.06 -15.00 -4.25
N THR A 429 47.91 -15.90 -3.75
CA THR A 429 47.60 -16.70 -2.55
C THR A 429 47.48 -15.81 -1.31
N GLN A 430 48.38 -14.83 -1.14
CA GLN A 430 48.32 -13.84 -0.06
C GLN A 430 47.03 -13.01 -0.14
N LEU A 431 46.73 -12.39 -1.29
CA LEU A 431 45.50 -11.62 -1.50
C LEU A 431 44.24 -12.45 -1.19
N GLN A 432 44.18 -13.70 -1.66
CA GLN A 432 43.04 -14.58 -1.39
C GLN A 432 42.92 -14.97 0.08
N PHE A 433 44.04 -15.14 0.78
CA PHE A 433 44.08 -15.42 2.21
C PHE A 433 43.60 -14.21 3.03
N HIS A 434 44.13 -13.02 2.76
CA HIS A 434 43.68 -11.77 3.39
C HIS A 434 42.16 -11.59 3.23
N LYS A 435 41.63 -11.79 2.02
CA LYS A 435 40.18 -11.72 1.77
C LYS A 435 39.36 -12.78 2.51
N SER A 436 39.74 -14.06 2.33
CA SER A 436 38.85 -15.18 2.65
C SER A 436 38.99 -15.66 4.10
N VAL A 437 40.21 -15.56 4.64
CA VAL A 437 40.57 -16.05 5.98
C VAL A 437 40.62 -14.90 6.97
N LEU A 438 41.43 -13.85 6.70
CA LEU A 438 41.60 -12.71 7.61
C LEU A 438 40.45 -11.70 7.56
N LYS A 439 39.59 -11.78 6.53
CA LYS A 439 38.48 -10.84 6.31
C LYS A 439 38.96 -9.38 6.23
N ALA A 440 40.14 -9.19 5.63
CA ALA A 440 40.68 -7.85 5.36
C ALA A 440 39.66 -7.01 4.57
N GLU A 441 39.46 -5.78 5.01
CA GLU A 441 38.66 -4.77 4.33
C GLU A 441 39.40 -4.23 3.10
N GLY A 442 38.65 -3.65 2.16
CA GLY A 442 39.22 -3.01 0.98
C GLY A 442 38.38 -3.22 -0.28
N ALA A 443 38.69 -2.45 -1.31
CA ALA A 443 37.97 -2.50 -2.58
C ALA A 443 38.03 -3.90 -3.22
N LYS A 444 36.95 -4.32 -3.88
CA LYS A 444 36.80 -5.69 -4.40
C LYS A 444 37.89 -6.04 -5.41
N GLU A 445 38.32 -5.04 -6.16
CA GLU A 445 39.32 -5.06 -7.23
C GLU A 445 40.71 -5.43 -6.69
N LEU A 446 41.04 -5.03 -5.45
CA LEU A 446 42.33 -5.32 -4.83
C LEU A 446 42.55 -6.83 -4.66
N PHE A 447 41.48 -7.60 -4.47
CA PHE A 447 41.56 -9.04 -4.27
C PHE A 447 41.30 -9.88 -5.53
N GLN A 448 41.23 -9.25 -6.70
CA GLN A 448 41.01 -9.93 -7.98
C GLN A 448 42.33 -10.23 -8.70
N GLN A 449 42.29 -11.19 -9.63
CA GLN A 449 43.43 -11.52 -10.51
C GLN A 449 43.34 -10.82 -11.87
N SER A 450 42.17 -10.28 -12.18
CA SER A 450 41.88 -9.60 -13.44
C SER A 450 40.75 -8.60 -13.24
N VAL A 451 40.71 -7.58 -14.10
CA VAL A 451 39.62 -6.59 -14.16
C VAL A 451 39.03 -6.57 -15.56
N THR A 452 37.71 -6.36 -15.67
CA THR A 452 37.06 -6.16 -16.96
C THR A 452 37.05 -4.68 -17.31
N ARG A 453 37.68 -4.32 -18.42
CA ARG A 453 37.64 -2.98 -19.02
C ARG A 453 37.20 -3.12 -20.47
N ASP A 454 36.24 -2.31 -20.90
CA ASP A 454 35.70 -2.33 -22.27
C ASP A 454 35.23 -3.72 -22.74
N GLY A 455 34.65 -4.49 -21.82
CA GLY A 455 34.16 -5.86 -22.07
C GLY A 455 35.25 -6.93 -22.21
N ARG A 456 36.55 -6.58 -22.06
CA ARG A 456 37.67 -7.53 -22.11
C ARG A 456 38.28 -7.74 -20.73
N SER A 457 38.66 -8.98 -20.42
CA SER A 457 39.33 -9.33 -19.17
C SER A 457 40.82 -9.06 -19.26
N HIS A 458 41.34 -8.17 -18.43
CA HIS A 458 42.76 -7.87 -18.31
C HIS A 458 43.32 -8.49 -17.03
N ALA A 459 44.23 -9.45 -17.16
CA ALA A 459 44.92 -10.04 -16.01
C ALA A 459 45.92 -9.03 -15.43
N PHE A 460 46.01 -8.97 -14.10
CA PHE A 460 46.96 -8.12 -13.42
C PHE A 460 48.39 -8.65 -13.60
N SER A 461 49.30 -7.74 -13.91
CA SER A 461 50.74 -7.98 -13.89
C SER A 461 51.25 -8.24 -12.47
N LEU A 462 52.47 -8.78 -12.36
CA LEU A 462 53.15 -8.98 -11.08
C LEU A 462 53.21 -7.67 -10.27
N LYS A 463 53.50 -6.55 -10.94
CA LYS A 463 53.59 -5.22 -10.31
C LYS A 463 52.25 -4.75 -9.76
N GLU A 464 51.16 -4.97 -10.49
CA GLU A 464 49.81 -4.62 -10.05
C GLU A 464 49.35 -5.48 -8.87
N LEU A 465 49.57 -6.80 -8.91
CA LEU A 465 49.25 -7.68 -7.78
C LEU A 465 50.03 -7.32 -6.52
N ARG A 466 51.30 -6.92 -6.66
CA ARG A 466 52.11 -6.41 -5.55
C ARG A 466 51.53 -5.13 -4.97
N LEU A 467 51.18 -4.16 -5.82
CA LEU A 467 50.56 -2.90 -5.37
C LEU A 467 49.23 -3.15 -4.66
N ASN A 468 48.40 -4.03 -5.20
CA ASN A 468 47.13 -4.40 -4.58
C ASN A 468 47.33 -4.99 -3.18
N LEU A 469 48.31 -5.88 -3.00
CA LEU A 469 48.60 -6.46 -1.69
C LEU A 469 49.11 -5.39 -0.71
N LEU A 470 49.97 -4.48 -1.16
CA LEU A 470 50.44 -3.38 -0.32
C LEU A 470 49.31 -2.44 0.12
N GLU A 471 48.37 -2.14 -0.76
CA GLU A 471 47.21 -1.31 -0.39
C GLU A 471 46.31 -2.04 0.61
N VAL A 472 46.03 -3.34 0.41
CA VAL A 472 45.30 -4.16 1.39
C VAL A 472 46.02 -4.15 2.74
N LEU A 473 47.34 -4.31 2.77
CA LEU A 473 48.10 -4.27 4.03
C LEU A 473 48.02 -2.90 4.69
N LYS A 474 48.12 -1.82 3.92
CA LYS A 474 48.03 -0.44 4.42
C LYS A 474 46.65 -0.13 5.00
N GLU A 475 45.58 -0.56 4.34
CA GLU A 475 44.20 -0.36 4.83
C GLU A 475 43.88 -1.19 6.07
N ASN A 476 44.58 -2.31 6.28
CA ASN A 476 44.30 -3.28 7.35
C ASN A 476 45.43 -3.37 8.39
N GLN A 477 46.33 -2.38 8.44
CA GLN A 477 47.34 -2.31 9.49
C GLN A 477 46.64 -2.14 10.85
N VAL A 478 46.67 -3.22 11.63
CA VAL A 478 46.33 -3.24 13.05
C VAL A 478 47.24 -2.22 13.74
N VAL A 479 46.64 -1.24 14.41
CA VAL A 479 47.31 -0.37 15.38
C VAL A 479 47.97 -1.28 16.42
N GLU A 480 49.28 -1.48 16.33
CA GLU A 480 50.04 -2.00 17.46
C GLU A 480 50.00 -0.93 18.55
N GLY A 481 49.21 -1.16 19.60
CA GLY A 481 49.29 -0.44 20.88
C GLY A 481 48.04 0.35 21.32
N VAL A 482 47.06 -0.35 21.88
CA VAL A 482 46.42 0.11 23.13
C VAL A 482 46.43 -1.10 24.08
N GLU A 483 47.42 -1.13 24.97
CA GLU A 483 47.29 -1.86 26.23
C GLU A 483 46.16 -1.17 27.00
N GLU A 484 44.95 -1.73 26.96
CA GLU A 484 43.91 -1.38 27.94
C GLU A 484 44.31 -2.00 29.27
N ASP A 485 44.77 -1.11 30.13
CA ASP A 485 45.12 -1.34 31.51
C ASP A 485 43.94 -1.99 32.25
N ASN A 486 44.28 -3.08 32.92
CA ASN A 486 43.38 -3.96 33.62
C ASN A 486 43.05 -3.31 34.98
N GLN A 487 42.03 -2.43 35.04
CA GLN A 487 41.44 -2.02 36.31
C GLN A 487 40.10 -2.73 36.52
N LEU A 488 40.19 -3.87 37.20
CA LEU A 488 39.12 -4.48 37.97
C LEU A 488 38.62 -3.47 39.02
N GLU A 489 37.45 -2.88 38.79
CA GLU A 489 36.66 -2.32 39.89
C GLU A 489 36.01 -3.48 40.68
N PRO A 490 36.16 -3.50 42.01
CA PRO A 490 35.53 -4.50 42.86
C PRO A 490 34.05 -4.19 43.03
N ALA A 491 33.24 -5.24 42.95
CA ALA A 491 31.83 -5.24 43.30
C ALA A 491 31.60 -4.66 44.71
N LEU A 492 30.70 -3.67 44.81
CA LEU A 492 30.00 -3.35 46.04
C LEU A 492 28.53 -2.97 45.74
N THR A 493 27.65 -3.78 46.35
CA THR A 493 26.24 -3.56 46.74
C THR A 493 25.17 -3.32 45.68
#